data_AF-A0A6A6RL25-F1
#
_entry.id   AF-A0A6A6RL25-F1
#
_cell.length_a   1.000
_cell.length_b   1.000
_cell.length_c   1.000
_cell.angle_alpha   90.00
_cell.angle_beta   90.00
_cell.angle_gamma   90.00
#
_symmetry.space_group_name_H-M   'P 1'
#
loop_
_entity.id
_entity.type
_entity.pdbx_description
1 polymer ?
#
loop_
_entity_poly.entity_id
_entity_poly.type
_entity_poly.pdbx_seq_one_letter_code
_entity_poly.pdbx_strand_id
1 'polypeptide(L)'
;MSHTTTKKCATLTKDALIEALGRSFGGLQWTSHYEFPSGPHKGCTLDEVPGTYLKDVYFNKRDDPSEQFFVSVSLWAQEARFESGQLAGFLLKSASSKYLKEVKASKMIKEPKNAALAVALQEHITQRIAQKKADKPADYTLTFGDYKGRNLRDVPLSYINILKKDGTWKMRSDLAGALEVYDQEKRAELLASPAARYRFAFSKKHGGKLITEIPNVFVERLFAKNVHKKCSRRELKDALQLWDQLACLGKENWERQPYFKEKMEYGNGGEIEYRTRRERKSAYRRNMSWQMMFCEAY
;
A
#
# COMPACT_ATOMS: atom_id res chain seq x y z
N MET A 1 14.38 25.92 51.37
CA MET A 1 14.50 26.88 50.26
C MET A 1 14.75 26.08 49.00
N SER A 2 13.74 25.98 48.12
CA SER A 2 13.75 25.07 46.97
C SER A 2 13.71 25.91 45.70
N HIS A 3 14.81 25.95 44.95
CA HIS A 3 14.87 26.66 43.67
C HIS A 3 14.32 25.77 42.55
N THR A 4 13.13 26.09 42.06
CA THR A 4 12.58 25.56 40.81
C THR A 4 13.14 26.33 39.62
N THR A 5 14.03 25.71 38.85
CA THR A 5 14.50 26.21 37.56
C THR A 5 13.52 25.82 36.45
N THR A 6 12.68 26.76 36.01
CA THR A 6 11.88 26.62 34.79
C THR A 6 12.75 26.76 33.55
N LYS A 7 12.97 25.66 32.82
CA LYS A 7 13.56 25.68 31.47
C LYS A 7 12.61 26.41 30.52
N LYS A 8 13.02 27.59 30.02
CA LYS A 8 12.37 28.25 28.89
C LYS A 8 12.70 27.47 27.60
N CYS A 9 11.70 26.83 26.99
CA CYS A 9 11.81 26.38 25.61
C CYS A 9 11.88 27.61 24.70
N ALA A 10 12.98 27.78 23.98
CA ALA A 10 13.09 28.80 22.95
C ALA A 10 12.18 28.41 21.78
N THR A 11 11.15 29.23 21.53
CA THR A 11 10.37 29.20 20.29
C THR A 11 11.25 29.72 19.15
N LEU A 12 11.65 28.84 18.23
CA LEU A 12 12.28 29.23 16.97
C LEU A 12 11.28 30.06 16.16
N THR A 13 11.65 31.30 15.84
CA THR A 13 10.86 32.18 14.96
C THR A 13 11.03 31.75 13.50
N LYS A 14 10.04 32.06 12.66
CA LYS A 14 10.04 31.77 11.22
C LYS A 14 11.33 32.25 10.55
N ASP A 15 11.80 33.43 10.93
CA ASP A 15 12.99 34.06 10.37
C ASP A 15 14.27 33.31 10.75
N ALA A 16 14.36 32.79 11.98
CA ALA A 16 15.51 32.00 12.45
C ALA A 16 15.61 30.65 11.70
N LEU A 17 14.48 30.08 11.28
CA LEU A 17 14.45 28.81 10.54
C LEU A 17 14.81 29.00 9.06
N ILE A 18 14.38 30.12 8.47
CA ILE A 18 14.78 30.55 7.11
C ILE A 18 16.28 30.84 7.08
N GLU A 19 16.81 31.54 8.08
CA GLU A 19 18.23 31.88 8.17
C GLU A 19 19.11 30.63 8.38
N ALA A 20 18.66 29.68 9.21
CA ALA A 20 19.36 28.41 9.44
C ALA A 20 19.44 27.54 8.17
N LEU A 21 18.36 27.48 7.38
CA LEU A 21 18.32 26.72 6.13
C LEU A 21 19.10 27.41 4.99
N GLY A 22 19.12 28.75 4.95
CA GLY A 22 19.89 29.51 3.97
C GLY A 22 21.41 29.33 4.08
N ARG A 23 21.94 29.10 5.30
CA ARG A 23 23.39 28.89 5.53
C ARG A 23 23.89 27.52 5.06
N SER A 24 23.04 26.50 5.02
CA SER A 24 23.45 25.12 4.67
C SER A 24 23.51 24.86 3.16
N PHE A 25 22.92 25.72 2.31
CA PHE A 25 22.75 25.47 0.87
C PHE A 25 23.29 26.59 -0.04
N GLY A 26 24.35 27.29 0.39
CA GLY A 26 25.17 28.09 -0.55
C GLY A 26 24.48 29.32 -1.16
N GLY A 27 23.74 30.10 -0.38
CA GLY A 27 23.33 31.44 -0.78
C GLY A 27 22.18 31.53 -1.79
N LEU A 28 21.45 30.45 -2.04
CA LEU A 28 20.16 30.51 -2.71
C LEU A 28 19.18 31.30 -1.83
N GLN A 29 18.84 32.53 -2.24
CA GLN A 29 17.71 33.25 -1.65
C GLN A 29 16.44 32.46 -1.98
N TRP A 30 15.95 31.70 -1.01
CA TRP A 30 14.66 31.02 -1.07
C TRP A 30 13.55 32.06 -0.98
N THR A 31 13.35 32.84 -2.02
CA THR A 31 12.16 33.68 -2.12
C THR A 31 11.02 32.79 -2.60
N SER A 32 9.83 33.03 -2.05
CA SER A 32 8.53 32.57 -2.55
C SER A 32 8.23 33.03 -4.00
N HIS A 33 9.24 33.46 -4.74
CA HIS A 33 9.15 34.22 -5.98
C HIS A 33 10.06 33.57 -7.02
N TYR A 34 9.74 32.32 -7.37
CA TYR A 34 10.24 31.77 -8.62
C TYR A 34 9.62 32.56 -9.77
N GLU A 35 10.46 33.23 -10.53
CA GLU A 35 10.07 33.89 -11.78
C GLU A 35 10.34 32.96 -12.95
N PHE A 36 9.37 32.84 -13.86
CA PHE A 36 9.57 32.01 -15.05
C PHE A 36 10.67 32.63 -15.95
N PRO A 37 11.74 31.89 -16.28
CA PRO A 37 12.87 32.44 -17.03
C PRO A 37 12.58 32.58 -18.54
N SER A 38 11.57 31.87 -19.04
CA SER A 38 11.20 31.79 -20.46
C SER A 38 9.70 31.51 -20.63
N GLY A 39 9.22 31.56 -21.88
CA GLY A 39 7.84 31.27 -22.23
C GLY A 39 6.89 32.49 -22.14
N PRO A 40 5.57 32.26 -22.28
CA PRO A 40 4.56 33.32 -22.34
C PRO A 40 4.37 34.07 -21.01
N HIS A 41 4.85 33.51 -19.91
CA HIS A 41 4.76 34.09 -18.56
C HIS A 41 6.13 34.49 -18.01
N LYS A 42 7.10 34.80 -18.88
CA LYS A 42 8.45 35.20 -18.45
C LYS A 42 8.40 36.39 -17.47
N GLY A 43 9.09 36.25 -16.34
CA GLY A 43 9.14 37.26 -15.28
C GLY A 43 7.93 37.25 -14.33
N CYS A 44 6.88 36.47 -14.61
CA CYS A 44 5.78 36.28 -13.68
C CYS A 44 6.19 35.31 -12.56
N THR A 45 5.61 35.49 -11.38
CA THR A 45 5.72 34.57 -10.24
C THR A 45 4.70 33.43 -10.32
N LEU A 46 4.86 32.39 -9.49
CA LEU A 46 3.90 31.27 -9.43
C LEU A 46 2.44 31.73 -9.14
N ASP A 47 2.25 32.80 -8.38
CA ASP A 47 0.92 33.30 -8.01
C ASP A 47 0.25 34.14 -9.12
N GLU A 48 1.05 34.68 -10.05
CA GLU A 48 0.56 35.51 -11.16
C GLU A 48 0.16 34.67 -12.39
N VAL A 49 0.57 33.41 -12.42
CA VAL A 49 0.40 32.53 -13.57
C VAL A 49 -0.91 31.74 -13.48
N PRO A 50 -1.68 31.62 -14.58
CA PRO A 50 -2.90 30.82 -14.58
C PRO A 50 -2.63 29.37 -14.15
N GLY A 51 -3.48 28.84 -13.26
CA GLY A 51 -3.34 27.47 -12.77
C GLY A 51 -3.31 26.40 -13.87
N THR A 52 -3.94 26.67 -15.03
CA THR A 52 -3.88 25.79 -16.21
C THR A 52 -2.49 25.72 -16.82
N TYR A 53 -1.76 26.84 -16.87
CA TYR A 53 -0.37 26.86 -17.35
C TYR A 53 0.55 26.13 -16.36
N LEU A 54 0.40 26.37 -15.05
CA LEU A 54 1.14 25.61 -14.03
C LEU A 54 0.94 24.11 -14.16
N LYS A 55 -0.30 23.68 -14.40
CA LYS A 55 -0.64 22.27 -14.64
C LYS A 55 0.07 21.75 -15.88
N ASP A 56 0.06 22.49 -16.98
CA ASP A 56 0.71 22.05 -18.21
C ASP A 56 2.23 21.96 -18.08
N VAL A 57 2.88 22.94 -17.45
CA VAL A 57 4.33 22.93 -17.19
C VAL A 57 4.69 21.75 -16.27
N TYR A 58 3.98 21.60 -15.15
CA TYR A 58 4.28 20.58 -14.15
C TYR A 58 4.01 19.14 -14.64
N PHE A 59 2.88 18.88 -15.29
CA PHE A 59 2.51 17.53 -15.72
C PHE A 59 3.11 17.13 -17.07
N ASN A 60 3.20 18.06 -18.03
CA ASN A 60 3.69 17.75 -19.38
C ASN A 60 5.19 18.00 -19.54
N LYS A 61 5.88 18.49 -18.50
CA LYS A 61 7.30 18.87 -18.54
C LYS A 61 7.61 19.78 -19.73
N ARG A 62 6.68 20.67 -20.09
CA ARG A 62 6.92 21.71 -21.08
C ARG A 62 7.88 22.73 -20.47
N ASP A 63 8.75 23.27 -21.31
CA ASP A 63 9.72 24.32 -20.96
C ASP A 63 10.61 23.89 -19.78
N ASP A 64 11.64 23.09 -20.08
CA ASP A 64 12.67 22.50 -19.19
C ASP A 64 12.62 23.02 -17.73
N PRO A 65 11.75 22.43 -16.88
CA PRO A 65 11.55 22.95 -15.55
C PRO A 65 12.81 22.68 -14.73
N SER A 66 13.57 23.75 -14.49
CA SER A 66 14.74 23.73 -13.62
C SER A 66 14.42 23.06 -12.28
N GLU A 67 15.42 22.49 -11.62
CA GLU A 67 15.25 21.95 -10.25
C GLU A 67 14.65 22.99 -9.31
N GLN A 68 15.02 24.27 -9.49
CA GLN A 68 14.45 25.40 -8.75
C GLN A 68 12.94 25.56 -8.95
N PHE A 69 12.40 25.29 -10.14
CA PHE A 69 10.94 25.31 -10.37
C PHE A 69 10.24 24.29 -9.47
N PHE A 70 10.70 23.05 -9.46
CA PHE A 70 10.08 22.00 -8.66
C PHE A 70 10.16 22.28 -7.16
N VAL A 71 11.27 22.84 -6.68
CA VAL A 71 11.37 23.21 -5.25
C VAL A 71 10.44 24.38 -4.92
N SER A 72 10.31 25.37 -5.80
CA SER A 72 9.41 26.50 -5.58
C SER A 72 7.94 26.09 -5.65
N VAL A 73 7.55 25.25 -6.62
CA VAL A 73 6.21 24.64 -6.68
C VAL A 73 5.96 23.81 -5.42
N SER A 74 6.96 23.10 -4.94
CA SER A 74 6.92 22.33 -3.69
C SER A 74 6.63 23.20 -2.46
N LEU A 75 7.29 24.34 -2.33
CA LEU A 75 7.07 25.28 -1.23
C LEU A 75 5.69 25.95 -1.35
N TRP A 76 5.36 26.44 -2.55
CA TRP A 76 4.05 27.02 -2.86
C TRP A 76 2.90 26.05 -2.55
N ALA A 77 3.03 24.78 -2.94
CA ALA A 77 2.04 23.73 -2.67
C ALA A 77 1.81 23.48 -1.17
N GLN A 78 2.82 23.69 -0.32
CA GLN A 78 2.68 23.53 1.13
C GLN A 78 1.87 24.67 1.78
N GLU A 79 1.85 25.84 1.14
CA GLU A 79 1.11 27.03 1.56
C GLU A 79 -0.26 27.16 0.87
N ALA A 80 -0.50 26.37 -0.18
CA ALA A 80 -1.77 26.35 -0.88
C ALA A 80 -2.95 26.07 0.06
N ARG A 81 -4.04 26.84 -0.13
CA ARG A 81 -5.28 26.72 0.62
C ARG A 81 -6.38 26.17 -0.27
N PHE A 82 -7.37 25.49 0.32
CA PHE A 82 -8.59 25.18 -0.41
C PHE A 82 -9.39 26.46 -0.62
N GLU A 83 -9.82 26.72 -1.85
CA GLU A 83 -10.66 27.89 -2.17
C GLU A 83 -12.15 27.64 -1.93
N SER A 84 -12.57 26.36 -1.92
CA SER A 84 -13.99 25.99 -1.81
C SER A 84 -14.19 24.66 -1.04
N GLY A 85 -15.43 24.41 -0.64
CA GLY A 85 -15.83 23.20 0.09
C GLY A 85 -15.65 23.29 1.60
N GLN A 86 -15.76 22.15 2.29
CA GLN A 86 -15.71 22.07 3.76
C GLN A 86 -14.38 22.51 4.38
N LEU A 87 -13.30 22.51 3.60
CA LEU A 87 -11.97 22.93 4.05
C LEU A 87 -11.54 24.29 3.48
N ALA A 88 -12.47 25.10 2.95
CA ALA A 88 -12.14 26.42 2.41
C ALA A 88 -11.32 27.25 3.43
N GLY A 89 -10.21 27.82 3.00
CA GLY A 89 -9.27 28.60 3.82
C GLY A 89 -8.24 27.78 4.59
N PHE A 90 -8.39 26.45 4.72
CA PHE A 90 -7.40 25.57 5.36
C PHE A 90 -6.23 25.26 4.43
N LEU A 91 -5.04 25.10 5.02
CA LEU A 91 -3.82 24.70 4.32
C LEU A 91 -3.89 23.25 3.86
N LEU A 92 -3.39 22.96 2.66
CA LEU A 92 -3.35 21.61 2.10
C LEU A 92 -2.64 20.61 3.01
N LYS A 93 -1.55 21.02 3.67
CA LYS A 93 -0.78 20.17 4.60
C LYS A 93 -1.58 19.72 5.83
N SER A 94 -2.62 20.48 6.21
CA SER A 94 -3.48 20.18 7.36
C SER A 94 -4.53 19.11 7.05
N ALA A 95 -4.81 18.84 5.77
CA ALA A 95 -5.81 17.87 5.37
C ALA A 95 -5.34 16.42 5.59
N SER A 96 -6.29 15.59 6.04
CA SER A 96 -6.06 14.17 6.26
C SER A 96 -5.75 13.44 4.94
N SER A 97 -4.92 12.40 5.02
CA SER A 97 -4.58 11.58 3.84
C SER A 97 -5.80 10.92 3.18
N LYS A 98 -6.85 10.63 3.95
CA LYS A 98 -8.13 10.11 3.45
C LYS A 98 -8.84 11.16 2.59
N TYR A 99 -8.97 12.38 3.10
CA TYR A 99 -9.60 13.49 2.38
C TYR A 99 -8.84 13.81 1.08
N LEU A 100 -7.50 13.87 1.12
CA LEU A 100 -6.70 14.11 -0.07
C LEU A 100 -6.91 13.05 -1.17
N LYS A 101 -7.12 11.79 -0.79
CA LYS A 101 -7.45 10.70 -1.75
C LYS A 101 -8.84 10.87 -2.34
N GLU A 102 -9.82 11.26 -1.52
CA GLU A 102 -11.20 11.53 -1.98
C GLU A 102 -11.24 12.73 -2.93
N VAL A 103 -10.56 13.83 -2.59
CA VAL A 103 -10.40 15.00 -3.48
C VAL A 103 -9.70 14.58 -4.78
N LYS A 104 -8.65 13.75 -4.70
CA LYS A 104 -7.97 13.20 -5.89
C LYS A 104 -8.89 12.41 -6.82
N ALA A 105 -9.78 11.61 -6.24
CA ALA A 105 -10.75 10.81 -6.99
C ALA A 105 -11.95 11.63 -7.49
N SER A 106 -12.21 12.80 -6.90
CA SER A 106 -13.34 13.65 -7.24
C SER A 106 -13.18 14.31 -8.62
N LYS A 107 -14.32 14.64 -9.24
CA LYS A 107 -14.34 15.43 -10.49
C LYS A 107 -13.84 16.86 -10.28
N MET A 108 -13.75 17.37 -9.03
CA MET A 108 -13.32 18.75 -8.76
C MET A 108 -11.96 19.07 -9.38
N ILE A 109 -11.01 18.13 -9.36
CA ILE A 109 -9.66 18.33 -9.91
C ILE A 109 -9.63 18.44 -11.44
N LYS A 110 -10.66 17.92 -12.12
CA LYS A 110 -10.75 17.99 -13.58
C LYS A 110 -11.18 19.36 -14.07
N GLU A 111 -11.78 20.19 -13.20
CA GLU A 111 -12.22 21.53 -13.56
C GLU A 111 -11.02 22.47 -13.72
N PRO A 112 -10.98 23.29 -14.78
CA PRO A 112 -9.82 24.15 -15.08
C PRO A 112 -9.55 25.19 -13.98
N LYS A 113 -10.59 25.67 -13.29
CA LYS A 113 -10.44 26.59 -12.14
C LYS A 113 -9.69 25.98 -10.95
N ASN A 114 -9.65 24.65 -10.84
CA ASN A 114 -8.93 23.94 -9.77
C ASN A 114 -7.56 23.41 -10.23
N ALA A 115 -7.04 23.87 -11.37
CA ALA A 115 -5.79 23.36 -11.94
C ALA A 115 -4.58 23.65 -11.03
N ALA A 116 -4.54 24.83 -10.39
CA ALA A 116 -3.51 25.19 -9.40
C ALA A 116 -3.55 24.24 -8.18
N LEU A 117 -4.75 24.00 -7.63
CA LEU A 117 -4.97 23.05 -6.53
C LEU A 117 -4.59 21.62 -6.93
N ALA A 118 -4.81 21.22 -8.19
CA ALA A 118 -4.41 19.91 -8.70
C ALA A 118 -2.89 19.69 -8.65
N VAL A 119 -2.12 20.72 -9.04
CA VAL A 119 -0.65 20.71 -8.99
C VAL A 119 -0.19 20.66 -7.53
N ALA A 120 -0.72 21.55 -6.68
CA ALA A 120 -0.38 21.57 -5.26
C ALA A 120 -0.66 20.23 -4.57
N LEU A 121 -1.84 19.65 -4.83
CA LEU A 121 -2.23 18.34 -4.30
C LEU A 121 -1.29 17.23 -4.76
N GLN A 122 -0.94 17.21 -6.05
CA GLN A 122 -0.08 16.19 -6.60
C GLN A 122 1.34 16.29 -6.03
N GLU A 123 1.89 17.50 -5.91
CA GLU A 123 3.21 17.75 -5.32
C GLU A 123 3.21 17.36 -3.83
N HIS A 124 2.22 17.81 -3.05
CA HIS A 124 2.12 17.44 -1.63
C HIS A 124 2.00 15.91 -1.41
N ILE A 125 1.26 15.21 -2.27
CA ILE A 125 1.21 13.74 -2.24
C ILE A 125 2.58 13.16 -2.57
N THR A 126 3.27 13.70 -3.57
CA THR A 126 4.60 13.24 -3.98
C THR A 126 5.62 13.45 -2.86
N GLN A 127 5.63 14.61 -2.22
CA GLN A 127 6.44 14.89 -1.03
C GLN A 127 6.12 13.95 0.12
N ARG A 128 4.83 13.69 0.44
CA ARG A 128 4.47 12.73 1.50
C ARG A 128 4.91 11.31 1.16
N ILE A 129 4.88 10.92 -0.12
CA ILE A 129 5.41 9.62 -0.57
C ILE A 129 6.93 9.59 -0.47
N ALA A 130 7.61 10.67 -0.86
CA ALA A 130 9.06 10.81 -0.79
C ALA A 130 9.55 10.83 0.66
N GLN A 131 8.91 11.59 1.55
CA GLN A 131 9.12 11.58 2.99
C GLN A 131 8.88 10.19 3.56
N LYS A 132 7.75 9.53 3.25
CA LYS A 132 7.55 8.12 3.65
C LYS A 132 8.61 7.16 3.10
N LYS A 133 9.21 7.47 1.95
CA LYS A 133 10.31 6.68 1.36
C LYS A 133 11.66 7.02 2.00
N ALA A 134 11.88 8.25 2.43
CA ALA A 134 13.12 8.73 3.06
C ALA A 134 13.14 8.36 4.54
N ASP A 135 12.00 8.51 5.21
CA ASP A 135 11.66 7.94 6.52
C ASP A 135 11.45 6.41 6.43
N LYS A 136 11.90 5.76 5.34
CA LYS A 136 11.90 4.30 5.29
C LYS A 136 12.63 3.83 6.54
N PRO A 137 11.96 3.07 7.41
CA PRO A 137 12.53 2.48 8.60
C PRO A 137 13.46 1.30 8.21
N ALA A 138 14.32 1.51 7.20
CA ALA A 138 15.26 0.52 6.70
C ALA A 138 16.13 -0.03 7.83
N ASP A 139 16.35 0.80 8.86
CA ASP A 139 17.09 0.46 10.07
C ASP A 139 16.27 0.80 11.33
N TYR A 140 15.01 0.36 11.39
CA TYR A 140 14.30 0.43 12.68
C TYR A 140 14.99 -0.48 13.69
N THR A 141 15.65 0.13 14.67
CA THR A 141 16.26 -0.57 15.79
C THR A 141 15.25 -0.78 16.90
N LEU A 142 15.06 -2.03 17.32
CA LEU A 142 14.18 -2.36 18.44
C LEU A 142 14.70 -1.71 19.72
N THR A 143 13.86 -0.97 20.42
CA THR A 143 14.20 -0.32 21.69
C THR A 143 13.79 -1.13 22.93
N PHE A 144 13.24 -2.34 22.73
CA PHE A 144 12.58 -3.15 23.75
C PHE A 144 12.71 -4.66 23.48
N GLY A 145 12.39 -5.47 24.49
CA GLY A 145 12.38 -6.93 24.43
C GLY A 145 13.77 -7.56 24.26
N ASP A 146 13.80 -8.85 23.93
CA ASP A 146 15.02 -9.68 23.90
C ASP A 146 16.01 -9.25 22.79
N TYR A 147 15.49 -8.59 21.74
CA TYR A 147 16.28 -8.11 20.59
C TYR A 147 16.52 -6.60 20.63
N LYS A 148 16.52 -5.98 21.83
CA LYS A 148 16.84 -4.55 21.98
C LYS A 148 18.21 -4.22 21.38
N GLY A 149 18.27 -3.14 20.60
CA GLY A 149 19.46 -2.68 19.90
C GLY A 149 19.70 -3.36 18.54
N ARG A 150 18.88 -4.35 18.15
CA ARG A 150 18.96 -5.01 16.83
C ARG A 150 18.05 -4.32 15.82
N ASN A 151 18.47 -4.29 14.56
CA ASN A 151 17.61 -3.86 13.47
C ASN A 151 16.53 -4.89 13.19
N LEU A 152 15.34 -4.44 12.78
CA LEU A 152 14.20 -5.32 12.49
C LEU A 152 14.52 -6.40 11.44
N ARG A 153 15.49 -6.14 10.55
CA ARG A 153 15.98 -7.09 9.54
C ARG A 153 16.80 -8.25 10.11
N ASP A 154 17.49 -8.02 11.24
CA ASP A 154 18.33 -9.02 11.91
C ASP A 154 17.54 -9.87 12.91
N VAL A 155 16.28 -9.51 13.13
CA VAL A 155 15.41 -10.16 14.10
C VAL A 155 14.76 -11.39 13.45
N PRO A 156 14.80 -12.56 14.10
CA PRO A 156 14.17 -13.75 13.56
C PRO A 156 12.68 -13.53 13.30
N LEU A 157 12.19 -14.08 12.17
CA LEU A 157 10.79 -13.97 11.78
C LEU A 157 9.82 -14.50 12.84
N SER A 158 10.24 -15.50 13.62
CA SER A 158 9.48 -16.02 14.76
C SER A 158 9.19 -14.95 15.81
N TYR A 159 10.17 -14.11 16.15
CA TYR A 159 9.99 -13.03 17.11
C TYR A 159 9.11 -11.91 16.54
N ILE A 160 9.26 -11.58 15.25
CA ILE A 160 8.37 -10.64 14.56
C ILE A 160 6.91 -11.12 14.59
N ASN A 161 6.68 -12.42 14.39
CA ASN A 161 5.35 -13.02 14.50
C ASN A 161 4.78 -12.94 15.92
N ILE A 162 5.61 -13.11 16.96
CA ILE A 162 5.21 -12.89 18.36
C ILE A 162 4.79 -11.43 18.57
N LEU A 163 5.60 -10.46 18.11
CA LEU A 163 5.27 -9.03 18.21
C LEU A 163 3.92 -8.69 17.54
N LYS A 164 3.62 -9.31 16.39
CA LYS A 164 2.34 -9.16 15.70
C LYS A 164 1.18 -9.79 16.46
N LYS A 165 1.37 -11.01 16.97
CA LYS A 165 0.36 -11.80 17.67
C LYS A 165 -0.03 -11.18 19.02
N ASP A 166 0.96 -10.71 19.76
CA ASP A 166 0.77 -10.13 21.10
C ASP A 166 0.21 -8.70 21.03
N GLY A 167 0.11 -8.13 19.83
CA GLY A 167 -0.46 -6.79 19.62
C GLY A 167 0.45 -5.64 20.03
N THR A 168 1.73 -5.90 20.36
CA THR A 168 2.72 -4.89 20.75
C THR A 168 2.84 -3.76 19.72
N TRP A 169 2.73 -4.08 18.44
CA TRP A 169 2.75 -3.11 17.34
C TRP A 169 1.56 -2.14 17.37
N LYS A 170 0.40 -2.53 17.92
CA LYS A 170 -0.76 -1.65 18.04
C LYS A 170 -0.55 -0.56 19.09
N MET A 171 0.27 -0.84 20.10
CA MET A 171 0.63 0.12 21.15
C MET A 171 1.74 1.08 20.72
N ARG A 172 2.45 0.77 19.63
CA ARG A 172 3.67 1.45 19.19
C ARG A 172 3.58 1.82 17.71
N SER A 173 3.18 3.06 17.44
CA SER A 173 3.00 3.57 16.07
C SER A 173 4.30 3.57 15.25
N ASP A 174 5.44 3.77 15.91
CA ASP A 174 6.79 3.66 15.33
C ASP A 174 7.06 2.23 14.81
N LEU A 175 6.78 1.23 15.65
CA LEU A 175 6.93 -0.19 15.31
C LEU A 175 5.93 -0.62 14.22
N ALA A 176 4.69 -0.13 14.27
CA ALA A 176 3.67 -0.44 13.26
C ALA A 176 4.12 -0.03 11.86
N GLY A 177 4.64 1.19 11.71
CA GLY A 177 5.19 1.67 10.44
C GLY A 177 6.41 0.87 10.00
N ALA A 178 7.30 0.52 10.94
CA ALA A 178 8.46 -0.32 10.66
C ALA A 178 8.09 -1.73 10.17
N LEU A 179 7.12 -2.37 10.81
CA LEU A 179 6.63 -3.70 10.42
C LEU A 179 5.95 -3.69 9.06
N GLU A 180 5.19 -2.64 8.72
CA GLU A 180 4.57 -2.53 7.40
C GLU A 180 5.63 -2.48 6.28
N VAL A 181 6.70 -1.71 6.48
CA VAL A 181 7.79 -1.62 5.51
C VAL A 181 8.59 -2.92 5.45
N TYR A 182 8.89 -3.53 6.60
CA TYR A 182 9.53 -4.84 6.67
C TYR A 182 8.74 -5.91 5.91
N ASP A 183 7.41 -5.94 6.08
CA ASP A 183 6.53 -6.89 5.39
C ASP A 183 6.53 -6.67 3.87
N GLN A 184 6.55 -5.41 3.42
CA GLN A 184 6.64 -5.09 1.99
C GLN A 184 7.97 -5.53 1.39
N GLU A 185 9.09 -5.27 2.07
CA GLU A 185 10.42 -5.68 1.63
C GLU A 185 10.56 -7.20 1.59
N LYS A 186 10.18 -7.89 2.67
CA LYS A 186 10.20 -9.35 2.71
C LYS A 186 9.27 -9.97 1.68
N ARG A 187 8.11 -9.38 1.44
CA ARG A 187 7.23 -9.82 0.36
C ARG A 187 7.89 -9.67 -1.01
N ALA A 188 8.56 -8.56 -1.28
CA ALA A 188 9.27 -8.35 -2.53
C ALA A 188 10.41 -9.38 -2.71
N GLU A 189 11.19 -9.65 -1.65
CA GLU A 189 12.25 -10.67 -1.63
C GLU A 189 11.70 -12.07 -1.91
N LEU A 190 10.61 -12.45 -1.25
CA LEU A 190 9.94 -13.74 -1.46
C LEU A 190 9.36 -13.86 -2.87
N LEU A 191 8.79 -12.78 -3.43
CA LEU A 191 8.29 -12.77 -4.80
C LEU A 191 9.42 -12.81 -5.85
N ALA A 192 10.64 -12.37 -5.49
CA ALA A 192 11.81 -12.50 -6.35
C ALA A 192 12.40 -13.92 -6.34
N SER A 193 12.06 -14.76 -5.35
CA SER A 193 12.52 -16.15 -5.24
C SER A 193 12.08 -17.00 -6.45
N PRO A 194 12.92 -17.93 -6.95
CA PRO A 194 12.53 -18.88 -7.99
C PRO A 194 11.25 -19.67 -7.66
N ALA A 195 11.01 -19.93 -6.37
CA ALA A 195 9.81 -20.61 -5.89
C ALA A 195 8.52 -19.86 -6.24
N ALA A 196 8.56 -18.53 -6.37
CA ALA A 196 7.41 -17.71 -6.75
C ALA A 196 6.99 -17.94 -8.22
N ARG A 197 7.93 -18.39 -9.05
CA ARG A 197 7.73 -18.67 -10.48
C ARG A 197 7.20 -20.08 -10.74
N TYR A 198 6.98 -20.87 -9.68
CA TYR A 198 6.45 -22.22 -9.82
C TYR A 198 5.07 -22.23 -10.46
N ARG A 199 4.91 -22.99 -11.55
CA ARG A 199 3.64 -23.21 -12.24
C ARG A 199 3.03 -24.54 -11.83
N PHE A 200 1.76 -24.52 -11.43
CA PHE A 200 1.06 -25.76 -11.05
C PHE A 200 0.84 -26.65 -12.27
N ALA A 201 1.29 -27.90 -12.21
CA ALA A 201 1.15 -28.85 -13.32
C ALA A 201 -0.05 -29.82 -13.18
N PHE A 202 -0.56 -30.05 -11.97
CA PHE A 202 -1.39 -31.23 -11.66
C PHE A 202 -2.86 -30.93 -11.38
N SER A 203 -3.33 -29.69 -11.61
CA SER A 203 -4.73 -29.30 -11.40
C SER A 203 -5.41 -28.98 -12.72
N LYS A 204 -6.55 -29.62 -13.02
CA LYS A 204 -7.37 -29.26 -14.19
C LYS A 204 -7.81 -27.79 -14.20
N LYS A 205 -8.00 -27.19 -13.02
CA LYS A 205 -8.49 -25.80 -12.87
C LYS A 205 -7.39 -24.75 -12.73
N HIS A 206 -6.22 -25.15 -12.22
CA HIS A 206 -5.12 -24.23 -11.90
C HIS A 206 -3.83 -24.60 -12.65
N GLY A 207 -3.92 -25.50 -13.63
CA GLY A 207 -2.80 -25.90 -14.48
C GLY A 207 -2.20 -24.70 -15.21
N GLY A 208 -0.87 -24.59 -15.21
CA GLY A 208 -0.12 -23.51 -15.84
C GLY A 208 -0.08 -22.19 -15.06
N LYS A 209 -0.91 -22.01 -14.02
CA LYS A 209 -0.92 -20.79 -13.20
C LYS A 209 0.25 -20.76 -12.22
N LEU A 210 0.74 -19.56 -11.92
CA LEU A 210 1.75 -19.35 -10.89
C LEU A 210 1.17 -19.61 -9.50
N ILE A 211 2.00 -20.04 -8.54
CA ILE A 211 1.53 -20.25 -7.17
C ILE A 211 0.94 -18.99 -6.54
N THR A 212 1.44 -17.82 -6.92
CA THR A 212 0.96 -16.50 -6.48
C THR A 212 -0.40 -16.11 -7.08
N GLU A 213 -0.82 -16.78 -8.17
CA GLU A 213 -2.12 -16.56 -8.84
C GLU A 213 -3.20 -17.53 -8.36
N ILE A 214 -2.84 -18.53 -7.54
CA ILE A 214 -3.77 -19.55 -7.08
C ILE A 214 -4.54 -19.04 -5.87
N PRO A 215 -5.88 -19.21 -5.83
CA PRO A 215 -6.68 -18.81 -4.69
C PRO A 215 -6.20 -19.48 -3.40
N ASN A 216 -6.09 -18.69 -2.32
CA ASN A 216 -5.60 -19.15 -1.02
C ASN A 216 -6.32 -20.40 -0.51
N VAL A 217 -7.66 -20.43 -0.62
CA VAL A 217 -8.48 -21.59 -0.23
C VAL A 217 -8.05 -22.88 -0.91
N PHE A 218 -7.55 -22.79 -2.15
CA PHE A 218 -7.01 -23.97 -2.83
C PHE A 218 -5.68 -24.41 -2.21
N VAL A 219 -4.77 -23.47 -1.95
CA VAL A 219 -3.47 -23.75 -1.33
C VAL A 219 -3.65 -24.31 0.09
N GLU A 220 -4.54 -23.72 0.89
CA GLU A 220 -4.90 -24.22 2.22
C GLU A 220 -5.42 -25.66 2.18
N ARG A 221 -6.22 -26.03 1.17
CA ARG A 221 -6.65 -27.42 0.97
C ARG A 221 -5.48 -28.35 0.65
N LEU A 222 -4.44 -27.88 -0.04
CA LEU A 222 -3.23 -28.67 -0.27
C LEU A 222 -2.48 -28.91 1.04
N PHE A 223 -2.39 -27.89 1.90
CA PHE A 223 -1.84 -28.02 3.24
C PHE A 223 -2.65 -28.99 4.11
N ALA A 224 -3.97 -28.85 4.16
CA ALA A 224 -4.88 -29.74 4.90
C ALA A 224 -4.78 -31.20 4.45
N LYS A 225 -4.54 -31.44 3.15
CA LYS A 225 -4.33 -32.78 2.59
C LYS A 225 -2.89 -33.30 2.78
N ASN A 226 -2.03 -32.55 3.45
CA ASN A 226 -0.60 -32.84 3.63
C ASN A 226 0.15 -33.06 2.31
N VAL A 227 -0.25 -32.37 1.23
CA VAL A 227 0.39 -32.52 -0.10
C VAL A 227 1.85 -32.07 -0.04
N HIS A 228 2.16 -31.02 0.72
CA HIS A 228 3.53 -30.55 0.93
C HIS A 228 4.46 -31.60 1.58
N LYS A 229 3.91 -32.53 2.39
CA LYS A 229 4.68 -33.63 3.01
C LYS A 229 4.81 -34.83 2.08
N LYS A 230 3.79 -35.08 1.26
CA LYS A 230 3.70 -36.25 0.36
C LYS A 230 4.34 -36.01 -1.01
N CYS A 231 4.58 -34.76 -1.39
CA CYS A 231 5.14 -34.45 -2.69
C CYS A 231 6.65 -34.71 -2.71
N SER A 232 7.10 -35.56 -3.63
CA SER A 232 8.52 -35.78 -3.91
C SER A 232 9.17 -34.64 -4.72
N ARG A 233 8.36 -33.77 -5.35
CA ARG A 233 8.88 -32.65 -6.14
C ARG A 233 9.30 -31.51 -5.23
N ARG A 234 10.61 -31.30 -5.12
CA ARG A 234 11.24 -30.23 -4.35
C ARG A 234 10.67 -28.84 -4.68
N GLU A 235 10.49 -28.54 -5.96
CA GLU A 235 9.96 -27.24 -6.42
C GLU A 235 8.57 -26.92 -5.87
N LEU A 236 7.66 -27.92 -5.82
CA LEU A 236 6.32 -27.71 -5.25
C LEU A 236 6.40 -27.49 -3.74
N LYS A 237 7.29 -28.21 -3.06
CA LYS A 237 7.49 -28.06 -1.62
C LYS A 237 8.02 -26.65 -1.30
N ASP A 238 9.02 -26.20 -2.03
CA ASP A 238 9.60 -24.86 -1.89
C ASP A 238 8.58 -23.76 -2.20
N ALA A 239 7.76 -23.96 -3.25
CA ALA A 239 6.68 -23.04 -3.59
C ALA A 239 5.61 -22.98 -2.49
N LEU A 240 5.16 -24.13 -1.96
CA LEU A 240 4.19 -24.15 -0.86
C LEU A 240 4.75 -23.51 0.40
N GLN A 241 6.03 -23.74 0.72
CA GLN A 241 6.71 -23.09 1.84
C GLN A 241 6.80 -21.57 1.66
N LEU A 242 7.11 -21.11 0.44
CA LEU A 242 7.08 -19.68 0.09
C LEU A 242 5.69 -19.08 0.33
N TRP A 243 4.64 -19.80 -0.08
CA TRP A 243 3.27 -19.35 0.12
C TRP A 243 2.91 -19.23 1.60
N ASP A 244 3.34 -20.18 2.43
CA ASP A 244 3.12 -20.14 3.89
C ASP A 244 3.80 -18.91 4.53
N GLN A 245 5.03 -18.59 4.09
CA GLN A 245 5.73 -17.38 4.51
C GLN A 245 4.99 -16.11 4.07
N LEU A 246 4.52 -16.04 2.83
CA LEU A 246 3.73 -14.91 2.32
C LEU A 246 2.40 -14.74 3.09
N ALA A 247 1.74 -15.85 3.45
CA ALA A 247 0.50 -15.82 4.23
C ALA A 247 0.72 -15.24 5.63
N CYS A 248 1.87 -15.53 6.25
CA CYS A 248 2.25 -14.96 7.55
C CYS A 248 2.50 -13.44 7.50
N LEU A 249 2.96 -12.91 6.37
CA LEU A 249 3.27 -11.48 6.22
C LEU A 249 2.02 -10.59 6.04
N GLY A 250 0.86 -11.12 5.66
CA GLY A 250 -0.18 -10.29 5.05
C GLY A 250 -1.64 -10.52 5.46
N LYS A 251 -1.94 -11.20 6.58
CA LYS A 251 -3.31 -11.65 6.95
C LYS A 251 -4.45 -10.63 6.77
N GLU A 252 -4.20 -9.32 6.87
CA GLU A 252 -5.27 -8.31 6.82
C GLU A 252 -5.57 -7.74 5.40
N ASN A 253 -4.76 -7.98 4.36
CA ASN A 253 -4.92 -7.29 3.07
C ASN A 253 -5.34 -8.15 1.87
N TRP A 254 -5.35 -9.47 1.96
CA TRP A 254 -5.64 -10.35 0.80
C TRP A 254 -7.10 -10.76 0.65
N GLU A 255 -7.94 -10.58 1.67
CA GLU A 255 -9.40 -10.76 1.55
C GLU A 255 -10.04 -9.72 0.60
N ARG A 256 -9.30 -8.65 0.25
CA ARG A 256 -9.76 -7.58 -0.65
C ARG A 256 -9.57 -7.88 -2.15
N GLN A 257 -9.16 -9.09 -2.54
CA GLN A 257 -9.12 -9.41 -3.97
C GLN A 257 -10.54 -9.44 -4.57
N PRO A 258 -10.80 -8.75 -5.70
CA PRO A 258 -12.14 -8.54 -6.25
C PRO A 258 -12.88 -9.83 -6.62
N TYR A 259 -12.14 -10.91 -6.91
CA TYR A 259 -12.72 -12.22 -7.23
C TYR A 259 -13.49 -12.89 -6.08
N PHE A 260 -13.40 -12.37 -4.85
CA PHE A 260 -14.10 -12.94 -3.69
C PHE A 260 -15.46 -12.30 -3.39
N LYS A 261 -15.68 -11.03 -3.75
CA LYS A 261 -16.98 -10.38 -3.53
C LYS A 261 -18.07 -10.92 -4.45
N GLU A 262 -17.72 -11.30 -5.68
CA GLU A 262 -18.69 -11.72 -6.69
C GLU A 262 -19.32 -13.11 -6.43
N LYS A 263 -18.77 -13.91 -5.49
CA LYS A 263 -19.30 -15.26 -5.18
C LYS A 263 -19.96 -15.40 -3.82
N MET A 264 -19.83 -14.43 -2.92
CA MET A 264 -20.52 -14.47 -1.62
C MET A 264 -21.97 -13.97 -1.71
N GLU A 265 -22.33 -13.17 -2.72
CA GLU A 265 -23.71 -12.72 -2.96
C GLU A 265 -24.64 -13.80 -3.55
N TYR A 266 -24.12 -14.97 -3.93
CA TYR A 266 -24.92 -16.15 -4.30
C TYR A 266 -25.09 -17.18 -3.16
N GLY A 267 -24.86 -16.76 -1.92
CA GLY A 267 -24.75 -17.62 -0.75
C GLY A 267 -26.04 -17.94 0.02
N ASN A 268 -27.23 -17.84 -0.57
CA ASN A 268 -28.47 -18.40 0.03
C ASN A 268 -29.08 -19.57 -0.77
N GLY A 269 -28.46 -19.99 -1.89
CA GLY A 269 -28.95 -21.12 -2.71
C GLY A 269 -28.30 -22.48 -2.40
N GLY A 270 -27.28 -22.52 -1.54
CA GLY A 270 -26.41 -23.70 -1.36
C GLY A 270 -27.07 -24.91 -0.69
N GLU A 271 -28.12 -24.71 0.12
CA GLU A 271 -28.84 -25.83 0.75
C GLU A 271 -29.75 -26.58 -0.22
N ILE A 272 -30.34 -25.90 -1.21
CA ILE A 272 -31.24 -26.50 -2.20
C ILE A 272 -30.44 -27.40 -3.17
N GLU A 273 -29.23 -26.97 -3.55
CA GLU A 273 -28.38 -27.72 -4.48
C GLU A 273 -27.75 -28.97 -3.83
N TYR A 274 -27.44 -28.93 -2.53
CA TYR A 274 -26.96 -30.12 -1.80
C TYR A 274 -28.05 -31.17 -1.57
N ARG A 275 -29.31 -30.76 -1.30
CA ARG A 275 -30.46 -31.68 -1.20
C ARG A 275 -30.74 -32.38 -2.53
N THR A 276 -30.85 -31.62 -3.62
CA THR A 276 -31.11 -32.16 -4.96
C THR A 276 -30.00 -33.09 -5.46
N ARG A 277 -28.74 -32.85 -5.08
CA ARG A 277 -27.62 -33.75 -5.46
C ARG A 277 -27.61 -35.07 -4.68
N ARG A 278 -28.07 -35.06 -3.42
CA ARG A 278 -28.23 -36.27 -2.60
C ARG A 278 -29.42 -37.10 -3.07
N GLU A 279 -30.52 -36.43 -3.45
CA GLU A 279 -31.70 -37.07 -4.03
C GLU A 279 -31.42 -37.65 -5.42
N ARG A 280 -30.68 -36.96 -6.29
CA ARG A 280 -30.26 -37.51 -7.60
C ARG A 280 -29.35 -38.73 -7.46
N LYS A 281 -28.44 -38.76 -6.48
CA LYS A 281 -27.63 -39.97 -6.19
C LYS A 281 -28.46 -41.13 -5.63
N SER A 282 -29.48 -40.84 -4.83
CA SER A 282 -30.42 -41.86 -4.34
C SER A 282 -31.32 -42.38 -5.47
N ALA A 283 -31.80 -41.52 -6.37
CA ALA A 283 -32.59 -41.92 -7.53
C ALA A 283 -31.78 -42.75 -8.53
N TYR A 284 -30.50 -42.41 -8.75
CA TYR A 284 -29.62 -43.17 -9.61
C TYR A 284 -29.31 -44.58 -9.05
N ARG A 285 -29.15 -44.72 -7.73
CA ARG A 285 -29.00 -46.04 -7.08
C ARG A 285 -30.27 -46.88 -7.13
N ARG A 286 -31.45 -46.25 -7.04
CA ARG A 286 -32.73 -46.97 -7.20
C ARG A 286 -32.97 -47.41 -8.65
N ASN A 287 -32.61 -46.59 -9.65
CA ASN A 287 -32.74 -46.97 -11.06
C ASN A 287 -31.72 -48.04 -11.50
N MET A 288 -30.49 -48.05 -10.96
CA MET A 288 -29.54 -49.13 -11.26
C MET A 288 -29.94 -50.48 -10.61
N SER A 289 -30.67 -50.46 -9.49
CA SER A 289 -31.22 -51.67 -8.89
C SER A 289 -32.32 -52.32 -9.72
N TRP A 290 -33.04 -51.55 -10.56
CA TRP A 290 -34.04 -52.08 -11.48
C TRP A 290 -33.43 -52.63 -12.77
N GLN A 291 -32.34 -52.03 -13.27
CA GLN A 291 -31.65 -52.55 -14.46
C GLN A 291 -30.86 -53.84 -14.22
N MET A 292 -30.36 -54.09 -13.00
CA MET A 292 -29.68 -55.36 -12.70
C MET A 292 -30.64 -56.54 -12.43
N MET A 293 -31.93 -56.31 -12.21
CA MET A 293 -32.91 -57.40 -12.07
C MET A 293 -33.49 -57.90 -13.40
N PHE A 294 -33.18 -57.26 -14.54
CA PHE A 294 -33.66 -57.67 -15.86
C PHE A 294 -32.58 -58.36 -16.73
N CYS A 295 -31.40 -58.67 -16.18
CA CYS A 295 -30.35 -59.38 -16.90
C CYS A 295 -30.19 -60.86 -16.48
N GLU A 296 -31.07 -61.42 -15.65
CA GLU A 296 -31.03 -62.84 -15.24
C GLU A 296 -32.25 -63.67 -15.72
N ALA A 297 -32.96 -63.23 -16.77
CA ALA A 297 -34.13 -63.95 -17.29
C ALA A 297 -34.12 -64.20 -18.81
N TYR A 298 -32.94 -64.26 -19.44
CA TYR A 298 -32.74 -64.81 -20.78
C TYR A 298 -31.41 -65.55 -20.88
#